data_AF-A0ABD5SRC0-F1
#
_entry.id   AF-A0ABD5SRC0-F1
#
_cell.length_a   1.000
_cell.length_b   1.000
_cell.length_c   1.000
_cell.angle_alpha   90.00
_cell.angle_beta   90.00
_cell.angle_gamma   90.00
#
_symmetry.space_group_name_H-M   'P 1'
#
loop_
_entity.id
_entity.type
_entity.pdbx_description
1 polymer ?
#
loop_
_entity_poly.entity_id
_entity_poly.type
_entity_poly.pdbx_seq_one_letter_code
_entity_poly.pdbx_strand_id
1 'polypeptide(L)'
;MVADERSRGQVILIGAITLAFIILGIVVVFNGVLYTETLSSGPSSQSATDATVTELEIEQGVACVLERGDKDLTGNITAFNTAYRNATAESTATAVNISVDDADPDLSSTNITITYDSNGLSYEQERMIEADDCLTEGP
;
A
#
# COMPACT_ATOMS: atom_id res chain seq x y z
N MET A 1 30.03 16.32 62.85
CA MET A 1 28.83 15.85 62.12
C MET A 1 29.04 16.15 60.64
N VAL A 2 29.54 15.19 59.84
CA VAL A 2 29.77 15.34 58.37
C VAL A 2 29.20 14.11 57.60
N ALA A 3 28.57 13.16 58.30
CA ALA A 3 28.06 11.93 57.70
C ALA A 3 26.68 12.08 57.03
N ASP A 4 25.90 13.12 57.38
CA ASP A 4 24.52 13.29 56.91
C ASP A 4 24.43 13.82 55.47
N GLU A 5 25.32 14.73 55.09
CA GLU A 5 25.34 15.36 53.75
C GLU A 5 25.76 14.38 52.65
N ARG A 6 26.71 13.48 52.96
CA ARG A 6 27.16 12.46 52.01
C ARG A 6 26.07 11.41 51.75
N SER A 7 25.31 11.05 52.79
CA SER A 7 24.16 10.15 52.69
C SER A 7 23.04 10.76 51.84
N ARG A 8 22.70 12.03 52.09
CA ARG A 8 21.68 12.76 51.31
C ARG A 8 22.10 12.95 49.85
N GLY A 9 23.36 13.31 49.59
CA GLY A 9 23.89 13.44 48.24
C GLY A 9 23.89 12.12 47.46
N GLN A 10 24.16 11.00 48.13
CA GLN A 10 24.15 9.68 47.52
C GLN A 10 22.72 9.21 47.19
N VAL A 11 21.74 9.53 48.04
CA VAL A 11 20.32 9.28 47.76
C VAL A 11 19.84 10.10 46.56
N ILE A 12 20.25 11.37 46.45
CA ILE A 12 19.92 12.22 45.30
C ILE A 12 20.57 11.67 44.02
N LEU A 13 21.82 11.22 44.09
CA LEU A 13 22.53 10.62 42.94
C LEU A 13 21.82 9.36 42.45
N ILE A 14 21.46 8.46 43.37
CA ILE A 14 20.74 7.23 43.03
C ILE A 14 19.37 7.56 42.44
N GLY A 15 18.64 8.52 43.03
CA GLY A 15 17.35 8.98 42.54
C GLY A 15 17.41 9.59 41.13
N ALA A 16 18.46 10.37 40.83
CA ALA A 16 18.65 10.95 39.51
C ALA A 16 18.95 9.89 38.44
N ILE A 17 19.77 8.88 38.77
CA ILE A 17 20.09 7.79 37.85
C ILE A 17 18.86 6.93 37.55
N THR A 18 18.09 6.55 38.58
CA THR A 18 16.87 5.77 38.36
C THR A 18 15.84 6.54 37.55
N LEU A 19 15.65 7.84 37.83
CA LEU A 19 14.74 8.69 37.07
C LEU A 19 15.19 8.85 35.61
N ALA A 20 16.50 8.96 35.35
CA ALA A 20 17.04 9.00 33.99
C ALA A 20 16.72 7.72 33.20
N PHE A 21 16.91 6.54 33.80
CA PHE A 21 16.57 5.27 33.14
C PHE A 21 15.06 5.10 32.89
N ILE A 22 14.20 5.58 33.80
CA ILE A 22 12.75 5.59 33.59
C ILE A 22 12.39 6.46 32.38
N ILE A 23 12.92 7.69 32.32
CA ILE A 23 12.67 8.59 31.19
C ILE A 23 13.21 8.00 29.88
N LEU A 24 14.42 7.44 29.89
CA LEU A 24 15.04 6.83 28.72
C LEU A 24 14.22 5.61 28.24
N GLY A 25 13.75 4.77 29.15
CA GLY A 25 12.85 3.65 28.84
C GLY A 25 11.53 4.13 28.24
N ILE A 26 10.92 5.16 28.81
CA ILE A 26 9.69 5.78 28.27
C ILE A 26 9.94 6.35 26.87
N VAL A 27 11.05 7.05 26.64
CA VAL A 27 11.42 7.61 25.34
C VAL A 27 11.71 6.52 24.32
N VAL A 28 12.34 5.41 24.70
CA VAL A 28 12.56 4.25 23.82
C VAL A 28 11.27 3.50 23.53
N VAL A 29 10.37 3.38 24.50
CA VAL A 29 9.04 2.80 24.26
C VAL A 29 8.24 3.73 23.36
N PHE A 30 8.17 5.03 23.61
CA PHE A 30 7.41 5.94 22.73
C PHE A 30 8.06 6.12 21.37
N ASN A 31 9.39 6.18 21.24
CA ASN A 31 10.02 6.23 19.91
C ASN A 31 9.96 4.86 19.23
N GLY A 32 10.14 3.76 19.94
CA GLY A 32 10.01 2.41 19.39
C GLY A 32 8.58 2.11 18.96
N VAL A 33 7.61 2.47 19.81
CA VAL A 33 6.17 2.41 19.53
C VAL A 33 5.80 3.38 18.42
N LEU A 34 6.28 4.63 18.39
CA LEU A 34 6.03 5.54 17.26
C LEU A 34 6.68 5.03 15.96
N TYR A 35 7.84 4.37 16.02
CA TYR A 35 8.43 3.71 14.85
C TYR A 35 7.66 2.44 14.43
N THR A 36 6.96 1.78 15.35
CA THR A 36 6.08 0.63 15.03
C THR A 36 4.61 1.01 14.78
N GLU A 37 4.14 2.17 15.23
CA GLU A 37 2.78 2.69 15.07
C GLU A 37 2.68 3.65 13.90
N THR A 38 3.76 4.31 13.46
CA THR A 38 3.75 5.02 12.16
C THR A 38 3.92 4.10 10.96
N LEU A 39 4.44 2.88 11.17
CA LEU A 39 4.39 1.81 10.16
C LEU A 39 3.12 0.95 10.27
N SER A 40 2.49 0.87 11.45
CA SER A 40 1.30 0.01 11.66
C SER A 40 -0.04 0.75 11.74
N SER A 41 -0.07 2.08 11.90
CA SER A 41 -1.30 2.89 11.96
C SER A 41 -1.47 3.80 10.75
N GLY A 42 -0.79 3.51 9.65
CA GLY A 42 -1.35 3.80 8.34
C GLY A 42 -2.21 2.60 7.91
N PRO A 43 -3.35 2.77 7.24
CA PRO A 43 -4.06 1.66 6.57
C PRO A 43 -3.16 0.83 5.62
N SER A 44 -1.94 1.28 5.38
CA SER A 44 -0.88 0.76 4.53
C SER A 44 -0.57 -0.74 4.61
N SER A 45 -0.62 -1.47 5.74
CA SER A 45 -0.22 -2.90 5.69
C SER A 45 -1.30 -3.81 5.10
N GLN A 46 -2.57 -3.53 5.38
CA GLN A 46 -3.69 -4.30 4.83
C GLN A 46 -4.13 -3.71 3.49
N SER A 47 -4.20 -2.38 3.39
CA SER A 47 -4.47 -1.69 2.12
C SER A 47 -3.37 -1.82 1.08
N ALA A 48 -2.08 -2.00 1.43
CA ALA A 48 -1.06 -2.33 0.43
C ALA A 48 -1.18 -3.78 -0.03
N THR A 49 -1.53 -4.72 0.85
CA THR A 49 -1.77 -6.11 0.43
C THR A 49 -3.00 -6.18 -0.49
N ASP A 50 -4.08 -5.49 -0.13
CA ASP A 50 -5.30 -5.42 -0.96
C ASP A 50 -5.06 -4.65 -2.26
N ALA A 51 -4.26 -3.59 -2.25
CA ALA A 51 -3.88 -2.84 -3.45
C ALA A 51 -2.99 -3.68 -4.37
N THR A 52 -2.01 -4.42 -3.84
CA THR A 52 -1.16 -5.31 -4.65
C THR A 52 -1.96 -6.47 -5.25
N VAL A 53 -2.95 -7.02 -4.53
CA VAL A 53 -3.85 -8.05 -5.09
C VAL A 53 -4.76 -7.45 -6.16
N THR A 54 -5.32 -6.27 -5.91
CA THR A 54 -6.13 -5.52 -6.89
C THR A 54 -5.32 -5.19 -8.15
N GLU A 55 -4.08 -4.75 -7.99
CA GLU A 55 -3.13 -4.48 -9.08
C GLU A 55 -2.92 -5.75 -9.92
N LEU A 56 -2.61 -6.88 -9.27
CA LEU A 56 -2.37 -8.15 -9.96
C LEU A 56 -3.61 -8.66 -10.71
N GLU A 57 -4.81 -8.49 -10.14
CA GLU A 57 -6.08 -8.86 -10.80
C GLU A 57 -6.37 -7.99 -12.03
N ILE A 58 -6.10 -6.69 -11.94
CA ILE A 58 -6.27 -5.75 -13.07
C ILE A 58 -5.25 -6.06 -14.16
N GLU A 59 -4.00 -6.29 -13.78
CA GLU A 59 -2.91 -6.63 -14.69
C GLU A 59 -3.23 -7.90 -15.49
N GLN A 60 -3.59 -8.99 -14.81
CA GLN A 60 -4.00 -10.23 -15.46
C GLN A 60 -5.25 -10.06 -16.32
N GLY A 61 -6.25 -9.32 -15.83
CA GLY A 61 -7.48 -9.06 -16.57
C GLY A 61 -7.24 -8.34 -17.89
N VAL A 62 -6.38 -7.32 -17.88
CA VAL A 62 -6.01 -6.53 -19.07
C VAL A 62 -5.08 -7.33 -19.99
N ALA A 63 -4.09 -8.05 -19.44
CA ALA A 63 -3.20 -8.92 -20.21
C ALA A 63 -3.99 -9.97 -21.00
N CYS A 64 -5.00 -10.58 -20.38
CA CYS A 64 -5.85 -11.57 -21.07
C CYS A 64 -6.77 -10.95 -22.13
N VAL A 65 -7.11 -9.67 -22.03
CA VAL A 65 -7.82 -8.94 -23.09
C VAL A 65 -6.89 -8.65 -24.28
N LEU A 66 -5.62 -8.33 -24.02
CA LEU A 66 -4.58 -8.16 -25.04
C LEU A 66 -4.30 -9.46 -25.79
N GLU A 67 -4.07 -10.55 -25.06
CA GLU A 67 -3.81 -11.89 -25.62
C GLU A 67 -4.96 -12.38 -26.52
N ARG A 68 -6.20 -11.98 -26.22
CA ARG A 68 -7.36 -12.33 -27.05
C ARG A 68 -7.33 -11.67 -28.43
N GLY A 69 -6.50 -10.65 -28.64
CA GLY A 69 -6.30 -9.99 -29.93
C GLY A 69 -7.54 -9.28 -30.46
N ASP A 70 -8.34 -8.66 -29.57
CA ASP A 70 -9.57 -7.99 -29.97
C ASP A 70 -9.29 -6.58 -30.53
N LYS A 71 -10.04 -6.20 -31.58
CA LYS A 71 -9.84 -4.92 -32.29
C LYS A 71 -10.40 -3.71 -31.54
N ASP A 72 -11.24 -3.95 -30.54
CA ASP A 72 -11.82 -2.93 -29.66
C ASP A 72 -11.29 -3.08 -28.23
N LEU A 73 -9.96 -3.00 -28.07
CA LEU A 73 -9.30 -3.02 -26.76
C LEU A 73 -9.89 -1.99 -25.80
N THR A 74 -10.08 -0.76 -26.27
CA THR A 74 -10.60 0.34 -25.46
C THR A 74 -12.01 0.06 -24.96
N GLY A 75 -12.91 -0.45 -25.82
CA GLY A 75 -14.25 -0.86 -25.42
C GLY A 75 -14.26 -2.01 -24.42
N ASN A 76 -13.41 -3.02 -24.65
CA ASN A 76 -13.28 -4.18 -23.76
C ASN A 76 -12.73 -3.81 -22.38
N ILE A 77 -11.71 -2.95 -22.32
CA ILE A 77 -11.14 -2.49 -21.04
C ILE A 77 -12.13 -1.59 -20.31
N THR A 78 -12.92 -0.78 -21.02
CA THR A 78 -14.02 -0.01 -20.42
C THR A 78 -15.10 -0.92 -19.84
N ALA A 79 -15.45 -2.01 -20.54
CA ALA A 79 -16.40 -3.00 -20.06
C ALA A 79 -15.86 -3.76 -18.84
N PHE A 80 -14.58 -4.15 -18.86
CA PHE A 80 -13.87 -4.75 -17.73
C PHE A 80 -13.86 -3.82 -16.52
N ASN A 81 -13.46 -2.55 -16.68
CA ASN A 81 -13.48 -1.54 -15.63
C ASN A 81 -14.88 -1.40 -15.01
N THR A 82 -15.93 -1.37 -15.83
CA THR A 82 -17.31 -1.29 -15.34
C THR A 82 -17.72 -2.54 -14.55
N ALA A 83 -17.39 -3.73 -15.07
CA ALA A 83 -17.67 -4.99 -14.40
C ALA A 83 -16.90 -5.14 -13.08
N TYR A 84 -15.61 -4.77 -13.10
CA TYR A 84 -14.73 -4.75 -11.94
C TYR A 84 -15.33 -3.85 -10.87
N ARG A 85 -15.57 -2.56 -11.18
CA ARG A 85 -16.17 -1.59 -10.24
C ARG A 85 -17.51 -2.04 -9.67
N ASN A 86 -18.35 -2.72 -10.44
CA ASN A 86 -19.62 -3.24 -9.94
C ASN A 86 -19.41 -4.41 -8.97
N ALA A 87 -18.42 -5.27 -9.24
CA ALA A 87 -18.05 -6.37 -8.35
C ALA A 87 -17.35 -5.88 -7.07
N THR A 88 -16.53 -4.83 -7.16
CA THR A 88 -15.83 -4.21 -6.03
C THR A 88 -16.60 -3.09 -5.34
N ALA A 89 -17.80 -2.71 -5.80
CA ALA A 89 -18.62 -1.68 -5.14
C ALA A 89 -18.97 -2.01 -3.67
N GLU A 90 -18.99 -3.30 -3.33
CA GLU A 90 -19.24 -3.80 -1.96
C GLU A 90 -17.95 -4.11 -1.18
N SER A 91 -16.77 -4.02 -1.82
CA SER A 91 -15.47 -4.30 -1.24
C SER A 91 -14.68 -3.00 -1.09
N THR A 92 -13.81 -2.88 -0.09
CA THR A 92 -12.96 -1.69 0.12
C THR A 92 -11.90 -1.47 -0.96
N ALA A 93 -11.98 -2.15 -2.11
CA ALA A 93 -11.02 -2.05 -3.19
C ALA A 93 -11.05 -0.64 -3.80
N THR A 94 -9.87 -0.04 -3.89
CA THR A 94 -9.64 1.40 -4.10
C THR A 94 -9.47 1.79 -5.55
N ALA A 95 -9.41 0.85 -6.50
CA ALA A 95 -9.31 1.15 -7.92
C ALA A 95 -10.68 1.61 -8.48
N VAL A 96 -10.76 2.89 -8.86
CA VAL A 96 -12.01 3.52 -9.32
C VAL A 96 -12.07 3.72 -10.82
N ASN A 97 -10.93 3.67 -11.50
CA ASN A 97 -10.88 3.80 -12.95
C ASN A 97 -9.64 3.12 -13.53
N ILE A 98 -9.83 2.43 -14.66
CA ILE A 98 -8.77 1.85 -15.48
C ILE A 98 -8.97 2.42 -16.89
N SER A 99 -7.95 3.11 -17.41
CA SER A 99 -7.95 3.66 -18.77
C SER A 99 -6.72 3.19 -19.55
N VAL A 100 -6.87 3.15 -20.87
CA VAL A 100 -5.80 2.81 -21.80
C VAL A 100 -5.32 4.09 -22.46
N ASP A 101 -4.03 4.33 -22.42
CA ASP A 101 -3.43 5.54 -22.98
C ASP A 101 -2.89 5.27 -24.39
N ASP A 102 -2.01 4.27 -24.52
CA ASP A 102 -1.42 3.87 -25.79
C ASP A 102 -1.36 2.34 -25.88
N ALA A 103 -2.10 1.77 -26.83
CA ALA A 103 -2.03 0.36 -27.17
C ALA A 103 -1.10 0.14 -28.36
N ASP A 104 -0.20 -0.83 -28.25
CA ASP A 104 0.65 -1.24 -29.37
C ASP A 104 -0.24 -1.72 -30.53
N PRO A 105 0.03 -1.32 -31.80
CA PRO A 105 -0.72 -1.79 -32.96
C PRO A 105 -0.72 -3.31 -33.13
N ASP A 106 0.30 -4.00 -32.61
CA ASP A 106 0.42 -5.46 -32.62
C ASP A 106 -0.21 -6.12 -31.39
N LEU A 107 -0.82 -5.32 -30.48
CA LEU A 107 -1.49 -5.75 -29.24
C LEU A 107 -0.59 -6.54 -28.28
N SER A 108 0.73 -6.47 -28.45
CA SER A 108 1.72 -7.15 -27.60
C SER A 108 1.86 -6.50 -26.23
N SER A 109 1.63 -5.20 -26.15
CA SER A 109 1.71 -4.44 -24.91
C SER A 109 0.81 -3.21 -24.94
N THR A 110 0.40 -2.73 -23.77
CA THR A 110 -0.34 -1.47 -23.66
C THR A 110 0.05 -0.74 -22.39
N ASN A 111 0.07 0.59 -22.44
CA ASN A 111 0.12 1.42 -21.24
C ASN A 111 -1.31 1.62 -20.72
N ILE A 112 -1.51 1.31 -19.44
CA ILE A 112 -2.73 1.64 -18.71
C ILE A 112 -2.43 2.62 -17.59
N THR A 113 -3.41 3.48 -17.32
CA THR A 113 -3.45 4.30 -16.12
C THR A 113 -4.52 3.75 -15.19
N ILE A 114 -4.10 3.39 -13.97
CA ILE A 114 -5.01 2.98 -12.89
C ILE A 114 -5.15 4.14 -11.92
N THR A 115 -6.39 4.60 -11.73
CA THR A 115 -6.72 5.61 -10.72
C THR A 115 -7.25 4.93 -9.47
N TYR A 116 -6.60 5.23 -8.35
CA TYR A 116 -7.04 4.80 -7.03
C TYR A 116 -7.65 5.98 -6.29
N ASP A 117 -8.81 5.77 -5.66
CA ASP A 117 -9.42 6.71 -4.73
C ASP A 117 -9.56 6.01 -3.38
N SER A 118 -8.73 6.41 -2.41
CA SER A 118 -8.76 5.89 -1.06
C SER A 118 -8.78 7.02 -0.06
N ASN A 119 -9.83 7.07 0.77
CA ASN A 119 -9.90 7.94 1.95
C ASN A 119 -9.56 9.43 1.67
N GLY A 120 -9.98 9.96 0.51
CA GLY A 120 -9.78 11.35 0.12
C GLY A 120 -8.42 11.65 -0.52
N LEU A 121 -7.63 10.62 -0.82
CA LEU A 121 -6.43 10.71 -1.65
C LEU A 121 -6.71 9.99 -2.97
N SER A 122 -6.60 10.71 -4.08
CA SER A 122 -6.55 10.11 -5.41
C SER A 122 -5.09 10.04 -5.86
N TYR A 123 -4.67 8.88 -6.36
CA TYR A 123 -3.37 8.73 -7.01
C TYR A 123 -3.53 7.93 -8.30
N GLU A 124 -2.74 8.31 -9.30
CA GLU A 124 -2.70 7.68 -10.61
C GLU A 124 -1.38 6.92 -10.75
N GLN A 125 -1.45 5.74 -11.34
CA GLN A 125 -0.29 4.90 -11.60
C GLN A 125 -0.33 4.45 -13.06
N GLU A 126 0.72 4.79 -13.81
CA GLU A 126 0.94 4.30 -15.17
C GLU A 126 1.71 2.99 -15.13
N ARG A 127 1.24 1.99 -15.88
CA ARG A 127 1.87 0.69 -16.02
C ARG A 127 1.82 0.20 -17.45
N MET A 128 2.89 -0.46 -17.86
CA MET A 128 2.94 -1.22 -19.10
C MET A 128 2.53 -2.66 -18.78
N ILE A 129 1.59 -3.19 -19.55
CA ILE A 129 1.12 -4.58 -19.45
C ILE A 129 1.45 -5.28 -20.75
N GLU A 130 2.03 -6.47 -20.67
CA GLU A 130 2.32 -7.32 -21.82
C GLU A 130 1.23 -8.39 -21.97
N ALA A 131 0.94 -8.82 -23.20
CA ALA A 131 -0.05 -9.88 -23.46
C ALA A 131 0.34 -11.22 -22.81
N ASP A 132 1.66 -11.48 -22.74
CA ASP A 132 2.25 -12.68 -22.13
C ASP A 132 2.04 -12.75 -20.60
N ASP A 133 1.66 -11.64 -19.95
CA ASP A 133 1.34 -11.59 -18.52
C ASP A 133 -0.01 -12.23 -18.18
N CYS A 134 -0.80 -12.61 -19.20
CA CYS A 134 -2.01 -13.40 -19.01
C CYS A 134 -1.62 -14.80 -18.52
N LEU A 135 -1.77 -15.06 -17.22
CA LEU A 135 -1.64 -16.40 -16.67
C LEU A 135 -2.71 -17.31 -17.28
N THR A 136 -2.33 -18.05 -18.31
CA THR A 136 -3.12 -19.14 -18.90
C THR A 136 -3.08 -20.39 -18.03
N GLU A 137 -3.17 -20.25 -16.70
CA GLU A 137 -3.40 -21.36 -15.80
C GLU A 137 -4.91 -21.66 -15.80
N GLY A 138 -5.34 -22.39 -16.83
CA GLY A 138 -6.70 -22.91 -16.93
C GLY A 138 -7.03 -23.92 -15.83
N PRO A 139 -8.31 -24.09 -15.46
CA PRO A 139 -8.78 -25.32 -14.83
C PRO A 139 -8.81 -26.51 -15.81
#